data_AF-A0A1G7B3X1-F1
#
_entry.id   AF-A0A1G7B3X1-F1
#
_cell.length_a   1.000
_cell.length_b   1.000
_cell.length_c   1.000
_cell.angle_alpha   90.00
_cell.angle_beta   90.00
_cell.angle_gamma   90.00
#
_symmetry.space_group_name_H-M   'P 1'
#
loop_
_entity.id
_entity.type
_entity.pdbx_description
1 polymer ?
#
loop_
_entity_poly.entity_id
_entity_poly.type
_entity_poly.pdbx_seq_one_letter_code
_entity_poly.pdbx_strand_id
1 'polypeptide(L)'
;MKNITTSILNLAGLSLLFLLSFSNQANAQRFRGKIEYYSSVFPSEDGKIKSIDGTKIEYYNSVFKSEDGKVKSIGDKKVEYYNSVFASEDGKIKSIDDIRIEYYNSVFKSEDGKMKSIGNIKFEYNNTGSSKSDGKVKSITNENDDAASEDALDTYYFIQKLNRQ
;
A
#
# COMPACT_ATOMS: atom_id res chain seq x y z
N MET A 1 27.19 -5.77 -39.80
CA MET A 1 28.09 -6.25 -38.73
C MET A 1 27.88 -5.37 -37.50
N LYS A 2 27.50 -5.98 -36.36
CA LYS A 2 27.52 -5.55 -34.93
C LYS A 2 27.07 -4.10 -34.59
N ASN A 3 26.36 -3.76 -33.52
CA ASN A 3 25.60 -4.32 -32.38
C ASN A 3 24.98 -3.02 -31.74
N ILE A 4 23.89 -3.01 -30.96
CA ILE A 4 23.86 -3.04 -29.47
C ILE A 4 22.46 -2.47 -29.08
N THR A 5 21.70 -3.19 -28.24
CA THR A 5 20.58 -2.85 -27.29
C THR A 5 19.66 -1.62 -27.56
N THR A 6 18.35 -1.61 -27.25
CA THR A 6 17.76 -1.66 -25.89
C THR A 6 16.22 -1.64 -25.93
N SER A 7 15.60 -2.45 -25.06
CA SER A 7 14.31 -2.31 -24.34
C SER A 7 12.99 -2.02 -25.08
N ILE A 8 12.12 -3.02 -25.04
CA ILE A 8 10.66 -2.95 -25.25
C ILE A 8 10.05 -2.22 -24.05
N LEU A 9 9.59 -0.97 -24.27
CA LEU A 9 8.77 -0.23 -23.31
C LEU A 9 7.28 -0.41 -23.65
N ASN A 10 6.55 -0.88 -22.65
CA ASN A 10 5.15 -1.32 -22.68
C ASN A 10 4.17 -0.32 -23.29
N LEU A 11 3.58 -0.71 -24.42
CA LEU A 11 2.54 0.05 -25.16
C LEU A 11 1.16 0.06 -24.46
N ALA A 12 0.95 -0.80 -23.45
CA ALA A 12 -0.33 -0.91 -22.75
C ALA A 12 -0.56 0.19 -21.69
N GLY A 13 0.51 0.77 -21.12
CA GLY A 13 0.41 1.81 -20.10
C GLY A 13 0.04 3.20 -20.63
N LEU A 14 0.36 3.49 -21.89
CA LEU A 14 0.09 4.80 -22.50
C LEU A 14 -1.37 4.97 -22.95
N SER A 15 -2.06 3.88 -23.32
CA SER A 15 -3.43 3.98 -23.85
C SER A 15 -4.47 4.33 -22.77
N LEU A 16 -4.25 3.90 -21.52
CA LEU A 16 -5.16 4.19 -20.40
C LEU A 16 -5.02 5.63 -19.89
N LEU A 17 -3.83 6.22 -20.01
CA LEU A 17 -3.58 7.64 -19.74
C LEU A 17 -4.24 8.55 -20.80
N PHE A 18 -4.35 8.11 -22.05
CA PHE A 18 -4.91 8.91 -23.15
C PHE A 18 -6.45 8.88 -23.22
N LEU A 19 -7.09 7.82 -22.71
CA LEU A 19 -8.56 7.68 -22.65
C LEU A 19 -9.20 8.42 -21.47
N LEU A 20 -8.44 8.71 -20.40
CA LEU A 20 -8.91 9.52 -19.26
C LEU A 20 -8.82 11.03 -19.52
N SER A 21 -8.16 11.46 -20.60
CA SER A 21 -8.02 12.88 -20.99
C SER A 21 -9.20 13.46 -21.77
N PHE A 22 -10.24 12.67 -22.09
CA PHE A 22 -11.42 13.14 -22.82
C PHE A 22 -12.72 12.89 -22.04
N SER A 23 -12.91 13.57 -20.90
CA SER A 23 -14.27 13.89 -20.38
C SER A 23 -14.29 14.64 -19.05
N ASN A 24 -13.15 14.80 -18.35
CA ASN A 24 -13.07 15.76 -17.27
C ASN A 24 -12.25 16.94 -17.77
N GLN A 25 -12.89 18.10 -17.94
CA GLN A 25 -12.15 19.34 -17.78
C GLN A 25 -11.60 19.32 -16.36
N ALA A 26 -10.40 18.78 -16.21
CA ALA A 26 -9.66 18.83 -14.98
C ALA A 26 -9.37 20.31 -14.76
N ASN A 27 -10.21 20.98 -13.97
CA ASN A 27 -9.72 22.01 -13.09
C ASN A 27 -8.67 21.31 -12.22
N ALA A 28 -7.43 21.24 -12.72
CA ALA A 28 -6.28 20.98 -11.89
C ALA A 28 -6.24 22.15 -10.92
N GLN A 29 -6.94 22.01 -9.80
CA GLN A 29 -6.94 23.00 -8.74
C GLN A 29 -5.48 23.11 -8.32
N ARG A 30 -4.83 24.20 -8.72
CA ARG A 30 -3.46 24.48 -8.33
C ARG A 30 -3.45 24.44 -6.81
N PHE A 31 -2.74 23.48 -6.24
CA PHE A 31 -2.52 23.45 -4.79
C PHE A 31 -1.89 24.80 -4.40
N ARG A 32 -2.62 25.60 -3.61
CA ARG A 32 -2.17 26.96 -3.20
C ARG A 32 -1.51 26.95 -1.82
N GLY A 33 -1.35 25.78 -1.24
CA GLY A 33 -0.74 25.63 0.08
C GLY A 33 0.78 25.74 0.04
N LYS A 34 1.37 25.93 1.21
CA LYS A 34 2.82 25.99 1.42
C LYS A 34 3.36 24.58 1.50
N ILE A 35 4.35 24.25 0.65
CA ILE A 35 5.12 23.02 0.77
C ILE A 35 6.54 23.40 1.20
N GLU A 36 7.02 22.78 2.26
CA GLU A 36 8.42 22.88 2.68
C GLU A 36 9.11 21.55 2.42
N TYR A 37 10.41 21.59 2.11
CA TYR A 37 11.23 20.41 1.88
C TYR A 37 12.36 20.34 2.90
N TYR A 38 12.83 19.14 3.19
CA TYR A 38 14.03 18.93 3.98
C TYR A 38 15.26 19.39 3.20
N SER A 39 16.13 20.11 3.90
CA SER A 39 17.55 20.26 3.55
C SER A 39 18.31 19.60 4.68
N SER A 40 18.67 18.34 4.48
CA SER A 40 19.24 17.47 5.52
C SER A 40 20.58 16.89 5.07
N VAL A 41 21.48 16.69 6.02
CA VAL A 41 22.72 15.93 5.76
C VAL A 41 22.46 14.42 5.64
N PHE A 42 21.27 13.98 6.04
CA PHE A 42 20.86 12.58 5.96
C PHE A 42 20.16 12.30 4.63
N PRO A 43 20.73 11.46 3.75
CA PRO A 43 20.14 11.15 2.46
C PRO A 43 18.75 10.50 2.54
N SER A 44 18.43 9.90 3.69
CA SER A 44 17.15 9.24 3.93
C SER A 44 15.96 10.21 3.97
N GLU A 45 16.19 11.50 4.21
CA GLU A 45 15.12 12.51 4.25
C GLU A 45 15.39 13.75 3.37
N ASP A 46 16.62 13.95 2.90
CA ASP A 46 16.98 15.11 2.09
C ASP A 46 16.13 15.21 0.81
N GLY A 47 15.65 16.41 0.51
CA GLY A 47 14.76 16.69 -0.62
C GLY A 47 13.33 16.15 -0.47
N LYS A 48 12.97 15.45 0.63
CA LYS A 48 11.59 15.01 0.89
C LYS A 48 10.72 16.14 1.42
N ILE A 49 9.40 15.97 1.31
CA ILE A 49 8.43 16.95 1.81
C ILE A 49 8.49 16.98 3.33
N LYS A 50 8.86 18.13 3.88
CA LYS A 50 8.92 18.38 5.32
C LYS A 50 7.57 18.79 5.89
N SER A 51 6.80 19.58 5.15
CA SER A 51 5.46 19.99 5.57
C SER A 51 4.57 20.40 4.41
N ILE A 52 3.26 20.27 4.61
CA ILE A 52 2.20 20.77 3.73
C ILE A 52 1.25 21.59 4.60
N ASP A 53 1.13 22.89 4.33
CA ASP A 53 0.30 23.84 5.10
C ASP A 53 0.55 23.76 6.62
N GLY A 54 1.82 23.61 7.01
CA GLY A 54 2.22 23.50 8.41
C GLY A 54 2.02 22.10 9.03
N THR A 55 1.33 21.18 8.35
CA THR A 55 1.28 19.77 8.74
C THR A 55 2.64 19.14 8.45
N LYS A 56 3.37 18.78 9.51
CA LYS A 56 4.70 18.19 9.41
C LYS A 56 4.64 16.76 8.90
N ILE A 57 5.65 16.36 8.14
CA ILE A 57 5.89 14.97 7.74
C ILE A 57 7.30 14.63 8.21
N GLU A 58 7.41 13.60 9.04
CA GLU A 58 8.72 13.12 9.50
C GLU A 58 9.06 11.81 8.79
N TYR A 59 10.35 11.55 8.63
CA TYR A 59 10.85 10.31 8.05
C TYR A 59 11.74 9.56 9.04
N TYR A 60 11.85 8.25 8.86
CA TYR A 60 12.83 7.45 9.57
C TYR A 60 14.23 7.76 9.05
N ASN A 61 15.14 8.02 9.97
CA ASN A 61 16.58 7.96 9.77
C ASN A 61 17.09 6.78 10.58
N SER A 62 17.13 5.61 9.94
CA SER A 62 17.31 4.32 10.61
C SER A 62 18.50 3.57 10.02
N VAL A 63 19.20 2.81 10.88
CA VAL A 63 20.20 1.85 10.41
C VAL A 63 19.56 0.64 9.72
N PHE A 64 18.27 0.44 9.93
CA PHE A 64 17.51 -0.64 9.32
C PHE A 64 16.93 -0.18 7.98
N LYS A 65 17.41 -0.81 6.90
CA LYS A 65 16.93 -0.56 5.54
C LYS A 65 15.43 -0.81 5.36
N SER A 66 14.83 -1.63 6.23
CA SER A 66 13.41 -1.94 6.22
C SER A 66 12.54 -0.72 6.48
N GLU A 67 13.03 0.32 7.18
CA GLU A 67 12.27 1.53 7.47
C GLU A 67 12.98 2.83 7.07
N ASP A 68 14.29 2.81 6.81
CA ASP A 68 15.04 4.02 6.51
C ASP A 68 14.45 4.83 5.34
N GLY A 69 14.26 6.13 5.57
CA GLY A 69 13.62 7.06 4.68
C GLY A 69 12.10 6.89 4.50
N LYS A 70 11.45 5.95 5.16
CA LYS A 70 9.98 5.83 5.11
C LYS A 70 9.32 6.87 6.02
N VAL A 71 8.04 7.16 5.76
CA VAL A 71 7.27 8.14 6.54
C VAL A 71 7.11 7.63 7.97
N LYS A 72 7.61 8.39 8.94
CA LYS A 72 7.47 8.09 10.37
C LYS A 72 6.20 8.71 10.94
N SER A 73 5.84 9.91 10.49
CA SER A 73 4.62 10.59 10.95
C SER A 73 4.12 11.61 9.93
N ILE A 74 2.82 11.91 10.00
CA ILE A 74 2.17 13.04 9.33
C ILE A 74 1.27 13.74 10.35
N GLY A 75 1.64 14.95 10.76
CA GLY A 75 1.03 15.62 11.90
C GLY A 75 1.17 14.77 13.16
N ASP A 76 0.03 14.49 13.81
CA ASP A 76 -0.01 13.64 15.01
C ASP A 76 -0.11 12.14 14.69
N LYS A 77 -0.26 11.79 13.41
CA LYS A 77 -0.42 10.41 12.95
C LYS A 77 0.94 9.74 12.81
N LYS A 78 1.16 8.63 13.51
CA LYS A 78 2.42 7.87 13.48
C LYS A 78 2.27 6.64 12.61
N VAL A 79 3.34 6.27 11.91
CA VAL A 79 3.43 5.06 11.10
C VAL A 79 4.61 4.24 11.60
N GLU A 80 4.36 2.98 11.96
CA GLU A 80 5.42 2.03 12.30
C GLU A 80 5.61 1.03 11.16
N TYR A 81 6.83 0.53 11.01
CA TYR A 81 7.16 -0.52 10.05
C TYR A 81 7.65 -1.79 10.76
N TYR A 82 7.47 -2.93 10.11
CA TYR A 82 8.10 -4.17 10.52
C TYR A 82 9.61 -4.10 10.25
N ASN A 83 10.38 -4.44 11.28
CA ASN A 83 11.79 -4.80 11.17
C ASN A 83 11.87 -6.29 11.52
N SER A 84 11.71 -7.13 10.51
CA SER A 84 11.46 -8.56 10.68
C SER A 84 12.52 -9.39 9.98
N VAL A 85 12.86 -10.53 10.56
CA VAL A 85 13.68 -11.54 9.88
C VAL A 85 12.91 -12.24 8.75
N PHE A 86 11.59 -12.12 8.76
CA PHE A 86 10.73 -12.69 7.74
C PHE A 86 10.54 -11.68 6.60
N ALA A 87 11.10 -12.03 5.43
CA ALA A 87 10.97 -11.21 4.22
C ALA A 87 9.52 -10.97 3.79
N SER A 88 8.58 -11.81 4.26
CA SER A 88 7.15 -11.69 3.98
C SER A 88 6.52 -10.44 4.61
N GLU A 89 7.10 -9.87 5.67
CA GLU A 89 6.58 -8.65 6.31
C GLU A 89 7.63 -7.54 6.49
N ASP A 90 8.91 -7.83 6.33
CA ASP A 90 9.98 -6.85 6.55
C ASP A 90 9.78 -5.56 5.72
N GLY A 91 9.82 -4.43 6.41
CA GLY A 91 9.58 -3.09 5.88
C GLY A 91 8.13 -2.78 5.52
N LYS A 92 7.16 -3.68 5.75
CA LYS A 92 5.73 -3.33 5.59
C LYS A 92 5.23 -2.51 6.76
N ILE A 93 4.11 -1.80 6.58
CA ILE A 93 3.50 -0.99 7.64
C ILE A 93 2.98 -1.93 8.72
N LYS A 94 3.43 -1.73 9.95
CA LYS A 94 3.02 -2.48 11.14
C LYS A 94 1.83 -1.82 11.84
N SER A 95 1.78 -0.49 11.87
CA SER A 95 0.64 0.23 12.40
C SER A 95 0.57 1.66 11.87
N ILE A 96 -0.64 2.22 11.94
CA ILE A 96 -0.88 3.66 11.83
C ILE A 96 -1.66 4.05 13.08
N ASP A 97 -1.04 4.85 13.95
CA ASP A 97 -1.48 5.06 15.33
C ASP A 97 -1.80 3.72 16.03
N ASP A 98 -3.01 3.59 16.58
CA ASP A 98 -3.50 2.42 17.29
C ASP A 98 -4.04 1.33 16.35
N ILE A 99 -4.10 1.60 15.04
CA ILE A 99 -4.56 0.63 14.05
C ILE A 99 -3.37 -0.26 13.65
N ARG A 100 -3.37 -1.49 14.15
CA ARG A 100 -2.38 -2.52 13.80
C ARG A 100 -2.68 -3.14 12.44
N ILE A 101 -1.64 -3.44 11.69
CA ILE A 101 -1.69 -4.17 10.42
C ILE A 101 -0.86 -5.44 10.57
N GLU A 102 -1.43 -6.59 10.25
CA GLU A 102 -0.72 -7.87 10.29
C GLU A 102 -0.60 -8.48 8.89
N TYR A 103 0.44 -9.28 8.69
CA TYR A 103 0.66 -10.03 7.45
C TYR A 103 0.77 -11.53 7.74
N TYR A 104 0.45 -12.34 6.74
CA TYR A 104 0.70 -13.77 6.79
C TYR A 104 2.20 -14.04 6.67
N ASN A 105 2.73 -14.81 7.62
CA ASN A 105 3.99 -15.52 7.49
C ASN A 105 3.64 -17.00 7.28
N SER A 106 3.50 -17.40 6.03
CA SER A 106 2.91 -18.69 5.65
C SER A 106 3.88 -19.52 4.82
N VAL A 107 3.83 -20.84 5.03
CA VAL A 107 4.51 -21.78 4.13
C VAL A 107 3.84 -21.84 2.75
N PHE A 108 2.58 -21.41 2.66
CA PHE A 108 1.84 -21.33 1.41
C PHE A 108 2.16 -20.00 0.72
N LYS A 109 2.93 -20.09 -0.38
CA LYS A 109 3.30 -18.93 -1.20
C LYS A 109 2.11 -18.09 -1.68
N SER A 110 0.92 -18.69 -1.74
CA SER A 110 -0.28 -18.03 -2.20
C SER A 110 -0.86 -17.02 -1.22
N GLU A 111 -0.48 -17.07 0.06
CA GLU A 111 -0.88 -16.10 1.07
C GLU A 111 0.30 -15.44 1.79
N ASP A 112 1.51 -15.98 1.69
CA ASP A 112 2.69 -15.42 2.34
C ASP A 112 2.92 -13.95 1.98
N GLY A 113 3.08 -13.13 3.01
CA GLY A 113 3.19 -11.67 2.93
C GLY A 113 1.90 -10.93 2.58
N LYS A 114 0.76 -11.60 2.37
CA LYS A 114 -0.52 -10.91 2.20
C LYS A 114 -1.02 -10.35 3.52
N MET A 115 -1.83 -9.31 3.43
CA MET A 115 -2.42 -8.66 4.58
C MET A 115 -3.38 -9.60 5.28
N LYS A 116 -3.15 -9.85 6.56
CA LYS A 116 -3.97 -10.72 7.40
C LYS A 116 -5.05 -9.92 8.13
N SER A 117 -4.72 -8.72 8.60
CA SER A 117 -5.68 -7.84 9.26
C SER A 117 -5.27 -6.37 9.21
N ILE A 118 -6.26 -5.48 9.36
CA ILE A 118 -6.11 -4.06 9.70
C ILE A 118 -7.13 -3.76 10.80
N GLY A 119 -6.66 -3.43 12.01
CA GLY A 119 -7.53 -3.26 13.17
C GLY A 119 -8.42 -4.49 13.37
N ASN A 120 -9.74 -4.28 13.34
CA ASN A 120 -10.73 -5.35 13.52
C ASN A 120 -11.13 -6.05 12.21
N ILE A 121 -10.59 -5.60 11.07
CA ILE A 121 -10.84 -6.19 9.76
C ILE A 121 -9.84 -7.33 9.54
N LYS A 122 -10.33 -8.52 9.19
CA LYS A 122 -9.54 -9.71 8.86
C LYS A 122 -9.75 -10.12 7.41
N PHE A 123 -8.69 -10.60 6.79
CA PHE A 123 -8.68 -11.13 5.44
C PHE A 123 -8.30 -12.61 5.48
N GLU A 124 -9.06 -13.45 4.79
CA GLU A 124 -8.67 -14.83 4.53
C GLU A 124 -8.40 -15.04 3.05
N TYR A 125 -7.46 -15.92 2.73
CA TYR A 125 -7.13 -16.29 1.36
C TYR A 125 -7.37 -17.79 1.14
N ASN A 126 -7.69 -18.14 -0.10
CA ASN A 126 -7.68 -19.54 -0.51
C ASN A 126 -6.22 -19.98 -0.65
N ASN A 127 -5.76 -20.86 0.23
CA ASN A 127 -4.39 -21.42 0.21
C ASN A 127 -4.35 -22.93 -0.03
N THR A 128 -5.53 -23.56 -0.10
CA THR A 128 -5.73 -25.00 -0.23
C THR A 128 -6.87 -25.21 -1.23
N GLY A 129 -6.54 -25.30 -2.53
CA GLY A 129 -7.57 -25.42 -3.55
C GLY A 129 -7.05 -25.49 -4.98
N SER A 130 -7.96 -25.27 -5.93
CA SER A 130 -7.63 -25.21 -7.35
C SER A 130 -6.65 -24.07 -7.67
N SER A 131 -5.80 -24.24 -8.68
CA SER A 131 -4.93 -23.16 -9.17
C SER A 131 -5.68 -21.90 -9.60
N LYS A 132 -6.98 -22.01 -9.92
CA LYS A 132 -7.84 -20.87 -10.28
C LYS A 132 -8.25 -20.01 -9.10
N SER A 133 -8.22 -20.55 -7.89
CA SER A 133 -8.63 -19.88 -6.65
C SER A 133 -7.46 -19.58 -5.73
N ASP A 134 -6.32 -20.23 -5.90
CA ASP A 134 -5.16 -20.08 -5.04
C ASP A 134 -4.69 -18.61 -4.93
N GLY A 135 -4.56 -18.13 -3.71
CA GLY A 135 -4.24 -16.76 -3.34
C GLY A 135 -5.38 -15.74 -3.48
N LYS A 136 -6.56 -16.13 -3.96
CA LYS A 136 -7.71 -15.22 -4.02
C LYS A 136 -8.27 -14.95 -2.62
N VAL A 137 -8.77 -13.73 -2.41
CA VAL A 137 -9.48 -13.35 -1.19
C VAL A 137 -10.69 -14.25 -1.04
N LYS A 138 -10.76 -14.96 0.06
CA LYS A 138 -11.83 -15.88 0.43
C LYS A 138 -12.92 -15.14 1.22
N SER A 139 -12.51 -14.35 2.19
CA SER A 139 -13.41 -13.55 3.01
C SER A 139 -12.72 -12.29 3.53
N ILE A 140 -13.55 -11.30 3.82
CA ILE A 140 -13.18 -10.12 4.60
C ILE A 140 -14.24 -10.02 5.69
N THR A 141 -13.81 -9.91 6.94
CA THR A 141 -14.72 -9.87 8.09
C THR A 141 -14.28 -8.76 9.04
N ASN A 142 -15.23 -8.12 9.71
CA ASN A 142 -14.96 -7.19 10.81
C ASN A 142 -15.49 -7.82 12.09
N GLU A 143 -14.65 -7.95 13.12
CA GLU A 143 -15.01 -8.64 14.37
C GLU A 143 -16.22 -8.04 15.11
N ASN A 144 -16.59 -6.80 14.78
CA ASN A 144 -17.70 -6.09 15.41
C ASN A 144 -18.97 -6.02 14.54
N ASP A 145 -18.97 -6.58 13.33
CA ASP A 145 -20.13 -6.51 12.45
C ASP A 145 -21.18 -7.57 12.80
N ASP A 146 -22.45 -7.19 12.67
CA ASP A 146 -23.55 -8.15 12.61
C ASP A 146 -23.48 -8.89 11.27
N ALA A 147 -23.36 -10.22 11.31
CA ALA A 147 -23.29 -11.06 10.13
C ALA A 147 -24.51 -10.95 9.20
N ALA A 148 -25.62 -10.36 9.68
CA ALA A 148 -26.85 -10.14 8.93
C ALA A 148 -27.01 -8.72 8.33
N SER A 149 -25.99 -7.84 8.42
CA SER A 149 -26.11 -6.46 7.92
C SER A 149 -26.13 -6.35 6.38
N GLU A 150 -26.71 -5.25 5.88
CA GLU A 150 -26.72 -4.92 4.44
C GLU A 150 -25.29 -4.77 3.85
N ASP A 151 -24.28 -4.56 4.69
CA ASP A 151 -22.87 -4.40 4.32
C ASP A 151 -22.22 -5.70 3.80
N ALA A 152 -22.88 -6.85 4.02
CA ALA A 152 -22.41 -8.14 3.50
C ALA A 152 -22.40 -8.18 1.97
N LEU A 153 -23.36 -7.50 1.30
CA LEU A 153 -23.45 -7.47 -0.16
C LEU A 153 -22.35 -6.60 -0.78
N ASP A 154 -22.04 -5.47 -0.15
CA ASP A 154 -20.95 -4.58 -0.55
C ASP A 154 -19.59 -5.27 -0.39
N THR A 155 -19.40 -5.97 0.73
CA THR A 155 -18.21 -6.79 0.97
C THR A 155 -18.04 -7.87 -0.09
N TYR A 156 -19.14 -8.53 -0.49
CA TYR A 156 -19.13 -9.54 -1.55
C TYR A 156 -18.68 -8.96 -2.90
N TYR A 157 -19.26 -7.84 -3.35
CA TYR A 157 -18.85 -7.20 -4.61
C TYR A 157 -17.42 -6.67 -4.56
N PHE A 158 -16.97 -6.20 -3.40
CA PHE A 158 -15.59 -5.80 -3.20
C PHE A 158 -14.63 -6.98 -3.37
N ILE A 159 -14.91 -8.12 -2.73
CA ILE A 159 -14.12 -9.37 -2.90
C ILE A 159 -14.12 -9.82 -4.37
N GLN A 160 -15.26 -9.78 -5.06
CA GLN A 160 -15.30 -10.09 -6.49
C GLN A 160 -14.38 -9.19 -7.31
N LYS A 161 -14.38 -7.89 -7.03
CA LYS A 161 -13.53 -6.92 -7.72
C LYS A 161 -12.05 -7.17 -7.47
N LEU A 162 -11.67 -7.47 -6.22
CA LEU A 162 -10.30 -7.84 -5.85
C LEU A 162 -9.82 -9.08 -6.58
N ASN A 163 -10.68 -10.10 -6.70
CA ASN A 163 -10.34 -11.39 -7.30
C ASN A 163 -10.35 -11.43 -8.85
N ARG A 164 -10.70 -10.32 -9.50
CA ARG A 164 -10.67 -10.16 -10.96
C ARG A 164 -9.38 -9.51 -11.48
N GLN A 165 -8.58 -8.90 -10.59
CA GLN A 165 -7.28 -8.31 -10.92
C GLN A 165 -6.22 -9.39 -11.04
#